data_AF-A0A9W8QWU0-F1
#
_entry.id   AF-A0A9W8QWU0-F1
#
_cell.length_a   1.000
_cell.length_b   1.000
_cell.length_c   1.000
_cell.angle_alpha   90.00
_cell.angle_beta   90.00
_cell.angle_gamma   90.00
#
_symmetry.space_group_name_H-M   'P 1'
#
loop_
_entity.id
_entity.type
_entity.pdbx_description
1 polymer ?
#
loop_
_entity_poly.entity_id
_entity_poly.type
_entity_poly.pdbx_seq_one_letter_code
_entity_poly.pdbx_strand_id
1 'polypeptide(L)'
;MSHMADYAWGPLFAILADHHKRLIPKKVLSGLMSFSGEHTFQASAYYPPFDKVPRNITTWLSDKLTIGAESFDEIAIGGPSQNQEAFNPAVVQWDTGNEISFISLYPTETALETKVGPGQLTLSYPTGHSSSIFSLLVGTFKSKRTISGWEDVAGLKVAVSGNVNTTYGLSFGGHYGGSDSPIRDFEFWNFTYTMPAGFVGTPSLTLDLEIS
;
A
#
# COMPACT_ATOMS: atom_id res chain seq x y z
N MET A 1 13.67 10.87 -14.07
CA MET A 1 12.37 11.41 -13.63
C MET A 1 11.33 11.03 -14.69
N SER A 2 11.04 9.73 -14.85
CA SER A 2 10.14 9.24 -15.91
C SER A 2 8.69 9.70 -15.73
N HIS A 3 8.27 9.92 -14.48
CA HIS A 3 6.95 10.44 -14.10
C HIS A 3 6.78 11.96 -14.23
N MET A 4 7.82 12.70 -14.64
CA MET A 4 7.69 14.15 -14.88
C MET A 4 6.69 14.44 -16.02
N ALA A 5 6.57 13.51 -16.97
CA ALA A 5 5.66 13.58 -18.11
C ALA A 5 4.18 13.42 -17.73
N ASP A 6 3.87 12.88 -16.55
CA ASP A 6 2.49 12.62 -16.14
C ASP A 6 1.70 13.92 -15.89
N TYR A 7 2.40 15.06 -15.75
CA TYR A 7 1.85 16.41 -15.49
C TYR A 7 0.78 16.46 -14.38
N ALA A 8 0.66 15.40 -13.56
CA ALA A 8 -0.30 15.24 -12.49
C ALA A 8 -0.05 16.21 -11.32
N TRP A 9 1.15 16.81 -11.30
CA TRP A 9 1.54 17.90 -10.41
C TRP A 9 1.14 19.28 -10.95
N GLY A 10 0.74 19.40 -12.22
CA GLY A 10 0.28 20.64 -12.86
C GLY A 10 -0.86 21.35 -12.09
N PRO A 11 -1.88 20.63 -11.60
CA PRO A 11 -2.92 21.21 -10.74
C PRO A 11 -2.38 21.83 -9.44
N LEU A 12 -1.22 21.41 -8.94
CA LEU A 12 -0.60 22.02 -7.75
C LEU A 12 -0.23 23.48 -8.02
N PHE A 13 0.24 23.82 -9.23
CA PHE A 13 0.48 25.23 -9.58
C PHE A 13 -0.78 26.07 -9.52
N ALA A 14 -1.90 25.52 -10.01
CA ALA A 14 -3.18 26.21 -9.98
C ALA A 14 -3.58 26.48 -8.52
N ILE A 15 -3.55 25.46 -7.66
CA ILE A 15 -3.92 25.56 -6.24
C ILE A 15 -2.98 26.49 -5.45
N LEU A 16 -1.69 26.51 -5.80
CA LEU A 16 -0.69 27.36 -5.13
C LEU A 16 -0.73 28.83 -5.58
N ALA A 17 -1.37 29.13 -6.72
CA ALA A 17 -1.52 30.50 -7.19
C ALA A 17 -2.40 31.32 -6.24
N ASP A 18 -1.96 32.53 -5.88
CA ASP A 18 -2.67 33.39 -4.93
C ASP A 18 -4.09 33.75 -5.39
N HIS A 19 -4.36 33.67 -6.70
CA HIS A 19 -5.71 33.81 -7.22
C HIS A 19 -6.63 32.67 -6.77
N HIS A 20 -6.20 31.42 -6.92
CA HIS A 20 -7.01 30.25 -6.52
C HIS A 20 -7.17 30.17 -5.01
N LYS A 21 -6.15 30.53 -4.22
CA LYS A 21 -6.29 30.58 -2.75
C LYS A 21 -7.45 31.46 -2.29
N ARG A 22 -7.78 32.54 -3.03
CA ARG A 22 -8.93 33.41 -2.73
C ARG A 22 -10.28 32.76 -3.01
N LEU A 23 -10.32 31.72 -3.83
CA LEU A 23 -11.55 30.98 -4.18
C LEU A 23 -11.87 29.88 -3.17
N ILE A 24 -10.91 29.47 -2.34
CA ILE A 24 -11.09 28.44 -1.32
C ILE A 24 -11.71 29.09 -0.06
N PRO A 25 -12.87 28.61 0.43
CA PRO A 25 -13.45 29.13 1.66
C PRO A 25 -12.47 29.01 2.84
N LYS A 26 -12.36 30.05 3.68
CA LYS A 26 -11.43 30.08 4.83
C LYS A 26 -11.55 28.84 5.72
N LYS A 27 -12.77 28.32 5.92
CA LYS A 27 -13.02 27.10 6.69
C LYS A 27 -12.38 25.86 6.05
N VAL A 28 -12.48 25.72 4.73
CA VAL A 28 -11.85 24.61 3.99
C VAL A 28 -10.33 24.72 4.06
N LEU A 29 -9.80 25.92 3.81
CA LEU A 29 -8.36 26.16 3.90
C LEU A 29 -7.81 25.84 5.30
N SER A 30 -8.50 26.28 6.36
CA SER A 30 -8.13 25.95 7.73
C SER A 30 -8.16 24.45 7.99
N GLY A 31 -9.14 23.72 7.46
CA GLY A 31 -9.23 22.26 7.60
C GLY A 31 -8.12 21.52 6.87
N LEU A 32 -7.63 22.03 5.74
CA LEU A 32 -6.49 21.46 5.01
C LEU A 32 -5.14 21.70 5.70
N MET A 33 -5.07 22.64 6.63
CA MET A 33 -3.82 23.01 7.35
C MET A 33 -3.66 22.29 8.69
N SER A 34 -4.69 21.59 9.18
CA SER A 34 -4.67 20.95 10.49
C SER A 34 -5.12 19.50 10.38
N PHE A 35 -4.29 18.57 10.84
CA PHE A 35 -4.73 17.20 11.04
C PHE A 35 -5.71 17.14 12.21
N SER A 36 -6.91 16.60 11.98
CA SER A 36 -8.02 16.60 12.96
C SER A 36 -7.91 15.51 14.03
N GLY A 37 -6.79 14.80 14.08
CA GLY A 37 -6.58 13.64 14.95
C GLY A 37 -6.89 12.33 14.24
N GLU A 38 -6.66 11.23 14.96
CA GLU A 38 -6.84 9.87 14.45
C GLU A 38 -8.28 9.61 14.02
N HIS A 39 -8.48 9.05 12.83
CA HIS A 39 -9.82 8.72 12.32
C HIS A 39 -9.77 7.66 11.22
N THR A 40 -10.94 7.07 10.96
CA THR A 40 -11.14 6.14 9.85
C THR A 40 -12.05 6.78 8.81
N PHE A 41 -11.63 6.73 7.56
CA PHE A 41 -12.40 7.08 6.38
C PHE A 41 -12.89 5.79 5.69
N GLN A 42 -14.12 5.81 5.21
CA GLN A 42 -14.71 4.71 4.44
C GLN A 42 -15.40 5.27 3.20
N ALA A 43 -15.21 4.57 2.08
CA ALA A 43 -15.85 4.88 0.82
C ALA A 43 -16.08 3.61 0.00
N SER A 44 -16.79 3.77 -1.11
CA SER A 44 -16.97 2.70 -2.10
C SER A 44 -16.86 3.26 -3.51
N ALA A 45 -16.34 2.44 -4.41
CA ALA A 45 -16.26 2.71 -5.83
C ALA A 45 -16.76 1.49 -6.61
N TYR A 46 -17.28 1.69 -7.81
CA TYR A 46 -17.74 0.59 -8.65
C TYR A 46 -17.57 0.93 -10.12
N TYR A 47 -16.85 0.08 -10.85
CA TYR A 47 -16.53 0.26 -12.25
C TYR A 47 -16.81 -1.00 -13.08
N PRO A 48 -18.07 -1.22 -13.49
CA PRO A 48 -18.42 -2.26 -14.45
C PRO A 48 -17.78 -2.02 -15.83
N PRO A 49 -17.46 -3.08 -16.60
CA PRO A 49 -17.70 -4.49 -16.28
C PRO A 49 -16.57 -5.14 -15.46
N PHE A 50 -15.58 -4.37 -14.99
CA PHE A 50 -14.35 -4.91 -14.41
C PHE A 50 -14.52 -5.35 -12.97
N ASP A 51 -15.32 -4.60 -12.21
CA ASP A 51 -15.69 -4.93 -10.84
C ASP A 51 -16.91 -5.85 -10.84
N LYS A 52 -16.81 -7.02 -10.19
CA LYS A 52 -17.96 -7.93 -9.96
C LYS A 52 -18.82 -7.46 -8.79
N VAL A 53 -18.22 -6.72 -7.86
CA VAL A 53 -18.86 -6.11 -6.69
C VAL A 53 -18.27 -4.71 -6.46
N PRO A 54 -18.99 -3.79 -5.77
CA PRO A 54 -18.40 -2.53 -5.35
C PRO A 54 -17.16 -2.74 -4.50
N ARG A 55 -16.11 -1.98 -4.77
CA ARG A 55 -14.91 -1.92 -3.94
C ARG A 55 -15.26 -1.24 -2.62
N ASN A 56 -14.73 -1.75 -1.52
CA ASN A 56 -14.88 -1.14 -0.20
C ASN A 56 -13.55 -0.60 0.27
N ILE A 57 -13.40 0.72 0.25
CA ILE A 57 -12.19 1.43 0.62
C ILE A 57 -12.27 1.80 2.09
N THR A 58 -11.26 1.41 2.87
CA THR A 58 -11.09 1.85 4.25
C THR A 58 -9.70 2.43 4.43
N THR A 59 -9.62 3.59 5.07
CA THR A 59 -8.35 4.22 5.42
C THR A 59 -8.37 4.60 6.89
N TRP A 60 -7.44 4.07 7.67
CA TRP A 60 -7.15 4.56 9.01
C TRP A 60 -5.98 5.54 8.94
N LEU A 61 -6.16 6.72 9.52
CA LEU A 61 -5.19 7.80 9.52
C LEU A 61 -4.79 8.14 10.96
N SER A 62 -3.50 8.24 11.20
CA SER A 62 -2.90 8.85 12.38
C SER A 62 -1.86 9.89 11.95
N ASP A 63 -1.28 10.62 12.91
CA ASP A 63 -0.31 11.70 12.64
C ASP A 63 0.93 11.21 11.87
N LYS A 64 1.38 9.98 12.14
CA LYS A 64 2.63 9.44 11.59
C LYS A 64 2.50 8.12 10.83
N LEU A 65 1.32 7.49 10.87
CA LEU A 65 1.04 6.22 10.21
C LEU A 65 -0.33 6.27 9.55
N THR A 66 -0.40 5.95 8.27
CA THR A 66 -1.65 5.82 7.51
C THR A 66 -1.70 4.43 6.90
N ILE A 67 -2.87 3.78 6.99
CA ILE A 67 -3.14 2.47 6.41
C ILE A 67 -4.38 2.62 5.55
N GLY A 68 -4.26 2.44 4.24
CA GLY A 68 -5.37 2.46 3.30
C GLY A 68 -5.45 1.13 2.56
N ALA A 69 -6.63 0.55 2.45
CA ALA A 69 -6.83 -0.65 1.64
C ALA A 69 -8.24 -0.70 1.05
N GLU A 70 -8.37 -1.42 -0.06
CA GLU A 70 -9.66 -1.72 -0.68
C GLU A 70 -9.91 -3.22 -0.78
N SER A 71 -11.12 -3.64 -0.41
CA SER A 71 -11.61 -4.97 -0.75
C SER A 71 -12.26 -4.93 -2.12
N PHE A 72 -11.95 -5.90 -2.98
CA PHE A 72 -12.41 -5.97 -4.36
C PHE A 72 -12.63 -7.42 -4.83
N ASP A 73 -13.46 -7.58 -5.86
CA ASP A 73 -13.53 -8.78 -6.69
C ASP A 73 -13.63 -8.33 -8.15
N GLU A 74 -12.56 -8.57 -8.90
CA GLU A 74 -12.36 -8.09 -10.25
C GLU A 74 -12.31 -9.27 -11.25
N ILE A 75 -12.46 -8.96 -12.53
CA ILE A 75 -12.35 -9.96 -13.61
C ILE A 75 -10.90 -10.19 -14.09
N ALA A 76 -9.97 -9.30 -13.73
CA ALA A 76 -8.57 -9.34 -14.15
C ALA A 76 -7.68 -8.69 -13.11
N ILE A 77 -6.44 -9.20 -12.95
CA ILE A 77 -5.44 -8.63 -12.04
C ILE A 77 -5.07 -7.21 -12.50
N GLY A 78 -5.01 -6.26 -11.57
CA GLY A 78 -4.68 -4.87 -11.86
C GLY A 78 -5.89 -4.03 -12.33
N GLY A 79 -7.10 -4.52 -12.07
CA GLY A 79 -8.34 -3.81 -12.33
C GLY A 79 -8.58 -3.45 -13.80
N PRO A 80 -9.31 -2.35 -14.07
CA PRO A 80 -9.65 -1.92 -15.42
C PRO A 80 -8.45 -1.66 -16.33
N SER A 81 -7.33 -1.27 -15.73
CA SER A 81 -6.08 -1.02 -16.46
C SER A 81 -5.36 -2.32 -16.85
N GLN A 82 -5.76 -3.46 -16.26
CA GLN A 82 -5.11 -4.76 -16.39
C GLN A 82 -3.59 -4.66 -16.16
N ASN A 83 -3.21 -3.79 -15.21
CA ASN A 83 -1.84 -3.41 -14.98
C ASN A 83 -1.50 -3.54 -13.50
N GLN A 84 -1.04 -4.72 -13.13
CA GLN A 84 -0.63 -5.08 -11.78
C GLN A 84 0.40 -4.08 -11.21
N GLU A 85 1.35 -3.63 -12.03
CA GLU A 85 2.41 -2.70 -11.63
C GLU A 85 1.92 -1.28 -11.28
N ALA A 86 0.71 -0.90 -11.73
CA ALA A 86 0.10 0.38 -11.37
C ALA A 86 -0.93 0.25 -10.23
N PHE A 87 -1.29 -0.98 -9.84
CA PHE A 87 -2.41 -1.22 -8.94
C PHE A 87 -1.90 -1.53 -7.53
N ASN A 88 -2.24 -0.67 -6.57
CA ASN A 88 -1.79 -0.73 -5.19
C ASN A 88 -3.00 -0.78 -4.25
N PRO A 89 -3.65 -1.94 -4.09
CA PRO A 89 -4.93 -2.04 -3.38
C PRO A 89 -4.80 -1.99 -1.85
N ALA A 90 -3.59 -2.11 -1.30
CA ALA A 90 -3.33 -1.92 0.11
C ALA A 90 -1.98 -1.24 0.30
N VAL A 91 -1.97 -0.10 1.00
CA VAL A 91 -0.81 0.75 1.21
C VAL A 91 -0.74 1.19 2.66
N VAL A 92 0.43 1.00 3.27
CA VAL A 92 0.83 1.61 4.53
C VAL A 92 1.82 2.71 4.21
N GLN A 93 1.68 3.88 4.81
CA GLN A 93 2.67 4.96 4.73
C GLN A 93 2.99 5.47 6.13
N TRP A 94 4.25 5.77 6.38
CA TRP A 94 4.67 6.30 7.68
C TRP A 94 5.82 7.29 7.57
N ASP A 95 5.92 8.12 8.60
CA ASP A 95 7.05 9.00 8.83
C ASP A 95 8.19 8.25 9.52
N THR A 96 9.32 8.11 8.83
CA THR A 96 10.56 7.52 9.39
C THR A 96 11.33 8.50 10.29
N GLY A 97 10.88 9.76 10.39
CA GLY A 97 11.56 10.89 11.00
C GLY A 97 12.44 11.69 10.02
N ASN A 98 12.81 11.11 8.87
CA ASN A 98 13.64 11.78 7.85
C ASN A 98 13.00 11.76 6.44
N GLU A 99 12.13 10.79 6.18
CA GLU A 99 11.43 10.58 4.92
C GLU A 99 10.12 9.83 5.14
N ILE A 100 9.22 9.90 4.15
CA ILE A 100 8.01 9.06 4.12
C ILE A 100 8.35 7.77 3.38
N SER A 101 8.07 6.63 4.01
CA SER A 101 8.20 5.33 3.37
C SER A 101 6.84 4.65 3.23
N PHE A 102 6.82 3.49 2.57
CA PHE A 102 5.61 2.75 2.29
C PHE A 102 5.80 1.23 2.36
N ILE A 103 4.71 0.52 2.64
CA ILE A 103 4.50 -0.90 2.33
C ILE A 103 3.32 -0.95 1.36
N SER A 104 3.46 -1.60 0.22
CA SER A 104 2.37 -1.80 -0.75
C SER A 104 2.20 -3.28 -1.05
N LEU A 105 0.95 -3.76 -1.08
CA LEU A 105 0.66 -5.10 -1.58
C LEU A 105 0.82 -5.11 -3.10
N TYR A 106 1.70 -5.96 -3.62
CA TYR A 106 1.72 -6.29 -5.05
C TYR A 106 0.64 -7.36 -5.33
N PRO A 107 -0.42 -7.02 -6.08
CA PRO A 107 -1.64 -7.84 -6.10
C PRO A 107 -1.48 -9.06 -7.00
N THR A 108 -1.54 -10.27 -6.47
CA THR A 108 -1.41 -11.52 -7.26
C THR A 108 -2.73 -12.24 -7.52
N GLU A 109 -3.82 -11.75 -6.95
CA GLU A 109 -5.14 -12.37 -6.99
C GLU A 109 -6.18 -11.37 -7.51
N THR A 110 -7.26 -11.87 -8.10
CA THR A 110 -8.37 -11.03 -8.60
C THR A 110 -9.38 -10.63 -7.53
N ALA A 111 -9.25 -11.17 -6.32
CA ALA A 111 -10.12 -10.84 -5.20
C ALA A 111 -9.30 -10.67 -3.91
N LEU A 112 -9.58 -9.60 -3.18
CA LEU A 112 -8.96 -9.27 -1.91
C LEU A 112 -10.04 -8.82 -0.93
N GLU A 113 -10.01 -9.37 0.28
CA GLU A 113 -10.73 -8.86 1.42
C GLU A 113 -9.75 -8.25 2.40
N THR A 114 -10.07 -7.05 2.90
CA THR A 114 -9.18 -6.27 3.75
C THR A 114 -9.88 -5.87 5.03
N LYS A 115 -9.17 -5.90 6.15
CA LYS A 115 -9.59 -5.24 7.39
C LYS A 115 -8.52 -4.25 7.81
N VAL A 116 -8.93 -3.00 7.94
CA VAL A 116 -8.06 -1.89 8.35
C VAL A 116 -8.51 -1.43 9.73
N GLY A 117 -7.57 -1.36 10.67
CA GLY A 117 -7.80 -0.86 12.01
C GLY A 117 -6.60 -0.07 12.51
N PRO A 118 -6.67 0.47 13.74
CA PRO A 118 -5.56 1.19 14.34
C PRO A 118 -4.29 0.34 14.40
N GLY A 119 -3.25 0.76 13.67
CA GLY A 119 -1.98 0.04 13.58
C GLY A 119 -2.09 -1.38 13.01
N GLN A 120 -3.16 -1.74 12.31
CA GLN A 120 -3.36 -3.12 11.84
C GLN A 120 -3.93 -3.17 10.42
N LEU A 121 -3.37 -4.07 9.60
CA LEU A 121 -3.86 -4.40 8.28
C LEU A 121 -3.96 -5.92 8.12
N THR A 122 -5.16 -6.44 7.88
CA THR A 122 -5.38 -7.84 7.48
C THR A 122 -5.74 -7.90 6.01
N LEU A 123 -5.09 -8.82 5.30
CA LEU A 123 -5.27 -9.15 3.90
C LEU A 123 -5.73 -10.60 3.79
N SER A 124 -6.75 -10.87 2.99
CA SER A 124 -7.25 -12.21 2.73
C SER A 124 -7.59 -12.38 1.27
N TYR A 125 -7.29 -13.55 0.69
CA TYR A 125 -7.65 -13.86 -0.70
C TYR A 125 -8.82 -14.85 -0.74
N PRO A 126 -10.07 -14.40 -0.93
CA PRO A 126 -11.25 -15.28 -0.84
C PRO A 126 -11.24 -16.43 -1.85
N THR A 127 -10.63 -16.19 -3.02
CA THR A 127 -10.46 -17.17 -4.10
C THR A 127 -9.08 -17.81 -4.11
N GLY A 128 -8.22 -17.47 -3.14
CA GLY A 128 -6.85 -17.96 -3.06
C GLY A 128 -6.76 -19.41 -2.60
N HIS A 129 -5.57 -19.99 -2.77
CA HIS A 129 -5.29 -21.39 -2.46
C HIS A 129 -3.84 -21.58 -2.01
N SER A 130 -3.38 -22.82 -1.91
CA SER A 130 -2.05 -23.18 -1.42
C SER A 130 -0.88 -22.65 -2.27
N SER A 131 -1.13 -22.08 -3.45
CA SER A 131 -0.10 -21.41 -4.26
C SER A 131 -0.22 -19.89 -4.26
N SER A 132 -1.19 -19.32 -3.54
CA SER A 132 -1.27 -17.88 -3.35
C SER A 132 -0.04 -17.37 -2.58
N ILE A 133 0.36 -16.15 -2.86
CA ILE A 133 1.47 -15.48 -2.20
C ILE A 133 1.08 -14.05 -1.81
N PHE A 134 1.67 -13.54 -0.73
CA PHE A 134 1.59 -12.12 -0.40
C PHE A 134 2.96 -11.51 -0.64
N SER A 135 3.04 -10.58 -1.59
CA SER A 135 4.25 -9.82 -1.90
C SER A 135 4.07 -8.39 -1.38
N LEU A 136 4.85 -8.04 -0.37
CA LEU A 136 4.82 -6.74 0.29
C LEU A 136 6.05 -5.94 -0.15
N LEU A 137 5.81 -4.92 -0.99
CA LEU A 137 6.84 -4.03 -1.51
C LEU A 137 7.07 -2.90 -0.51
N VAL A 138 8.31 -2.77 -0.04
CA VAL A 138 8.73 -1.81 0.97
C VAL A 138 9.67 -0.79 0.34
N GLY A 139 9.42 0.49 0.62
CA GLY A 139 10.28 1.58 0.16
C GLY A 139 11.72 1.44 0.64
N THR A 140 12.67 1.93 -0.15
CA THR A 140 14.09 1.99 0.25
C THR A 140 14.35 3.08 1.27
N PHE A 141 15.38 2.91 2.11
CA PHE A 141 15.76 3.91 3.11
C PHE A 141 17.13 4.52 2.81
N LYS A 142 17.25 5.84 2.90
CA LYS A 142 18.54 6.53 2.71
C LYS A 142 19.53 6.22 3.82
N SER A 143 19.01 6.13 5.05
CA SER A 143 19.80 5.83 6.26
C SER A 143 20.29 4.39 6.29
N LYS A 144 19.57 3.48 5.63
CA LYS A 144 19.86 2.04 5.61
C LYS A 144 19.47 1.42 4.28
N ARG A 145 20.41 1.40 3.34
CA ARG A 145 20.17 0.94 1.96
C ARG A 145 19.88 -0.55 1.86
N THR A 146 20.54 -1.35 2.68
CA THR A 146 20.39 -2.81 2.73
C THR A 146 19.62 -3.18 3.99
N ILE A 147 18.55 -3.95 3.82
CA ILE A 147 17.80 -4.55 4.94
C ILE A 147 17.93 -6.08 4.88
N SER A 148 18.05 -6.73 6.03
CA SER A 148 18.01 -8.20 6.15
C SER A 148 16.62 -8.74 6.52
N GLY A 149 15.72 -7.88 6.98
CA GLY A 149 14.42 -8.26 7.49
C GLY A 149 13.62 -7.07 8.02
N TRP A 150 12.50 -7.36 8.69
CA TRP A 150 11.62 -6.34 9.26
C TRP A 150 12.28 -5.51 10.36
N GLU A 151 13.24 -6.09 11.08
CA GLU A 151 14.04 -5.41 12.11
C GLU A 151 14.89 -4.25 11.57
N ASP A 152 15.12 -4.24 10.26
CA ASP A 152 15.92 -3.23 9.57
C ASP A 152 15.06 -2.11 8.95
N VAL A 153 13.73 -2.23 8.99
CA VAL A 153 12.80 -1.21 8.49
C VAL A 153 12.86 0.03 9.39
N ALA A 154 13.13 1.19 8.79
CA ALA A 154 13.34 2.41 9.56
C ALA A 154 12.00 3.00 10.06
N GLY A 155 11.93 3.30 11.36
CA GLY A 155 10.81 4.05 11.95
C GLY A 155 9.49 3.26 12.10
N LEU A 156 9.48 1.96 11.83
CA LEU A 156 8.30 1.12 11.91
C LEU A 156 8.66 -0.29 12.38
N LYS A 157 8.04 -0.74 13.47
CA LYS A 157 8.01 -2.16 13.84
C LYS A 157 6.87 -2.84 13.11
N VAL A 158 7.17 -4.00 12.56
CA VAL A 158 6.21 -4.83 11.84
C VAL A 158 6.22 -6.22 12.44
N ALA A 159 5.06 -6.67 12.92
CA ALA A 159 4.83 -8.06 13.27
C ALA A 159 3.85 -8.67 12.26
N VAL A 160 4.23 -9.82 11.71
CA VAL A 160 3.44 -10.52 10.69
C VAL A 160 2.84 -11.78 11.30
N SER A 161 1.53 -11.95 11.13
CA SER A 161 0.77 -13.12 11.57
C SER A 161 -0.21 -13.57 10.48
N GLY A 162 -0.98 -14.63 10.74
CA GLY A 162 -1.95 -15.20 9.80
C GLY A 162 -1.76 -16.70 9.61
N ASN A 163 -2.13 -17.21 8.44
CA ASN A 163 -2.00 -18.62 8.08
C ASN A 163 -0.97 -18.87 6.96
N VAL A 164 -0.17 -17.85 6.62
CA VAL A 164 1.02 -17.95 5.77
C VAL A 164 2.19 -18.61 6.51
N ASN A 165 3.18 -19.11 5.76
CA ASN A 165 4.49 -19.42 6.33
C ASN A 165 5.14 -18.13 6.85
N THR A 166 5.54 -18.09 8.12
CA THR A 166 6.16 -16.88 8.71
C THR A 166 7.58 -16.64 8.20
N THR A 167 8.24 -17.66 7.67
CA THR A 167 9.47 -17.50 6.88
C THR A 167 9.13 -16.93 5.52
N TYR A 168 9.77 -15.80 5.18
CA TYR A 168 9.56 -15.08 3.93
C TYR A 168 10.80 -15.12 3.05
N GLY A 169 10.59 -14.97 1.74
CA GLY A 169 11.65 -14.57 0.81
C GLY A 169 11.87 -13.05 0.90
N LEU A 170 13.12 -12.62 0.80
CA LEU A 170 13.49 -11.21 0.73
C LEU A 170 14.32 -10.97 -0.53
N SER A 171 13.87 -10.05 -1.37
CA SER A 171 14.54 -9.65 -2.60
C SER A 171 14.60 -8.13 -2.73
N PHE A 172 15.50 -7.66 -3.59
CA PHE A 172 15.65 -6.23 -3.92
C PHE A 172 15.38 -6.02 -5.40
N GLY A 173 14.50 -5.08 -5.73
CA GLY A 173 14.21 -4.62 -7.09
C GLY A 173 14.96 -3.35 -7.41
N GLY A 174 16.27 -3.43 -7.64
CA GLY A 174 17.14 -2.28 -7.84
C GLY A 174 17.52 -2.07 -9.31
N HIS A 175 17.78 -0.82 -9.69
CA HIS A 175 18.23 -0.49 -11.06
C HIS A 175 19.66 -0.99 -11.32
N TYR A 176 20.47 -1.09 -10.26
CA TYR A 176 21.89 -1.45 -10.34
C TYR A 176 22.25 -2.73 -9.55
N GLY A 177 21.26 -3.58 -9.28
CA GLY A 177 21.47 -4.85 -8.57
C GLY A 177 20.21 -5.34 -7.88
N GLY A 178 20.32 -6.50 -7.21
CA GLY A 178 19.19 -7.21 -6.65
C GLY A 178 18.78 -8.40 -7.52
N SER A 179 17.83 -9.20 -7.02
CA SER A 179 17.28 -10.35 -7.75
C SER A 179 16.02 -10.01 -8.54
N ASP A 180 15.38 -8.89 -8.22
CA ASP A 180 14.17 -8.41 -8.87
C ASP A 180 14.50 -7.17 -9.72
N SER A 181 13.55 -6.70 -10.52
CA SER A 181 13.69 -5.46 -11.29
C SER A 181 12.81 -4.34 -10.70
N PRO A 182 13.19 -3.06 -10.85
CA PRO A 182 12.34 -1.95 -10.47
C PRO A 182 10.97 -2.03 -11.15
N ILE A 183 9.92 -1.62 -10.44
CA ILE A 183 8.56 -1.53 -10.96
C ILE A 183 8.30 -0.06 -11.23
N ARG A 184 8.06 0.30 -12.50
CA ARG A 184 7.84 1.70 -12.91
C ARG A 184 8.91 2.66 -12.37
N ASP A 185 10.17 2.25 -12.47
CA ASP A 185 11.34 3.01 -11.98
C ASP A 185 11.41 3.20 -10.45
N PHE A 186 10.54 2.55 -9.67
CA PHE A 186 10.65 2.52 -8.22
C PHE A 186 11.48 1.33 -7.76
N GLU A 187 12.50 1.60 -6.96
CA GLU A 187 13.26 0.57 -6.25
C GLU A 187 12.54 0.20 -4.95
N PHE A 188 12.56 -1.08 -4.60
CA PHE A 188 11.87 -1.60 -3.42
C PHE A 188 12.56 -2.85 -2.85
N TRP A 189 12.28 -3.13 -1.58
CA TRP A 189 12.50 -4.43 -0.96
C TRP A 189 11.21 -5.23 -0.99
N ASN A 190 11.25 -6.49 -1.40
CA ASN A 190 10.07 -7.34 -1.52
C ASN A 190 10.11 -8.47 -0.50
N PHE A 191 9.14 -8.45 0.41
CA PHE A 191 8.90 -9.53 1.37
C PHE A 191 7.81 -10.44 0.80
N THR A 192 8.19 -11.66 0.43
CA THR A 192 7.27 -12.65 -0.16
C THR A 192 6.92 -13.74 0.84
N TYR A 193 5.64 -13.81 1.20
CA TYR A 193 5.07 -14.84 2.05
C TYR A 193 4.33 -15.88 1.20
N THR A 194 4.55 -17.15 1.51
CA THR A 194 3.94 -18.29 0.80
C THR A 194 2.98 -19.03 1.71
N MET A 195 2.03 -19.76 1.13
CA MET A 195 1.15 -20.64 1.89
C MET A 195 1.84 -21.97 2.25
N PRO A 196 1.49 -22.60 3.38
CA PRO A 196 1.90 -23.97 3.68
C PRO A 196 1.49 -24.95 2.57
N ALA A 197 2.33 -25.96 2.32
CA ALA A 197 2.03 -26.98 1.32
C ALA A 197 0.71 -27.70 1.65
N GLY A 198 -0.17 -27.81 0.65
CA GLY A 198 -1.48 -28.45 0.82
C GLY A 198 -2.47 -27.66 1.67
N PHE A 199 -2.22 -26.37 1.92
CA PHE A 199 -3.14 -25.50 2.67
C PHE A 199 -4.57 -25.54 2.08
N VAL A 200 -5.55 -25.66 2.98
CA VAL A 200 -6.99 -25.60 2.69
C VAL A 200 -7.61 -24.52 3.56
N GLY A 201 -8.31 -23.58 2.94
CA GLY A 201 -8.93 -22.43 3.61
C GLY A 201 -8.69 -21.16 2.82
N THR A 202 -8.97 -20.02 3.43
CA THR A 202 -8.73 -18.69 2.85
C THR A 202 -7.34 -18.20 3.24
N PRO A 203 -6.40 -18.00 2.30
CA PRO A 203 -5.10 -17.37 2.58
C PRO A 203 -5.27 -16.03 3.27
N SER A 204 -4.51 -15.78 4.34
CA SER A 204 -4.60 -14.56 5.13
C SER A 204 -3.26 -14.18 5.78
N LEU A 205 -2.96 -12.88 5.72
CA LEU A 205 -1.79 -12.26 6.32
C LEU A 205 -2.23 -11.00 7.08
N THR A 206 -1.76 -10.84 8.32
CA THR A 206 -1.99 -9.65 9.13
C THR A 206 -0.66 -8.98 9.46
N LEU A 207 -0.63 -7.66 9.32
CA LEU A 207 0.43 -6.78 9.78
C LEU A 207 -0.05 -6.03 11.02
N ASP A 208 0.69 -6.15 12.11
CA ASP A 208 0.61 -5.27 13.27
C ASP A 208 1.77 -4.28 13.21
N LEU A 209 1.45 -2.99 13.33
CA LEU A 209 2.30 -1.87 12.94
C LEU A 209 2.40 -0.85 14.08
N GLU A 210 3.63 -0.53 14.48
CA GLU A 210 3.91 0.43 15.55
C GLU A 210 5.04 1.38 15.12
N ILE A 211 4.81 2.70 15.22
CA ILE A 211 5.86 3.70 15.00
C ILE A 211 6.98 3.50 16.03
N SER A 212 8.23 3.56 15.56
CA SER A 212 9.45 3.37 16.39
C SER A 212 10.20 4.65 16.72
#